data_AF-A0A3N5Z150-F1
#
_entry.id   AF-A0A3N5Z150-F1
#
_cell.length_a   1.000
_cell.length_b   1.000
_cell.length_c   1.000
_cell.angle_alpha   90.00
_cell.angle_beta   90.00
_cell.angle_gamma   90.00
#
_symmetry.space_group_name_H-M   'P 1'
#
loop_
_entity.id
_entity.type
_entity.pdbx_description
1 polymer ?
#
loop_
_entity_poly.entity_id
_entity_poly.type
_entity_poly.pdbx_seq_one_letter_code
_entity_poly.pdbx_strand_id
1 'polypeptide(L)'
;MKNSSINSNEKKLGINGFGRIGKLSLWQHVGRRYFDELVVNVGRGVGTSLADIAHYAERDSSYGFLHGFLHGYKADSVIHDLDEKNGTMMINHTRVRFLRENRNPADIGWKDYDVPIVVDTTGQFLDPTLPAKAPKGSIRGHLDAGAKKVIVSAPFKIKGQGIPMPEDAVTTVMGINGNDFDPRRHSIISNASCTTNCL
;
A
#
# COMPACT_ATOMS: atom_id res chain seq x y z
N MET A 1 -0.82 7.47 32.78
CA MET A 1 -0.02 6.45 32.05
C MET A 1 -0.93 5.27 31.76
N LYS A 2 -1.55 5.21 30.57
CA LYS A 2 -2.31 4.04 30.13
C LYS A 2 -1.35 3.17 29.34
N ASN A 3 -0.92 2.06 29.93
CA ASN A 3 -0.23 0.99 29.23
C ASN A 3 -1.20 0.41 28.20
N SER A 4 -1.13 0.89 26.96
CA SER A 4 -1.61 0.14 25.81
C SER A 4 -0.62 -1.01 25.60
N SER A 5 -0.98 -2.19 26.11
CA SER A 5 -0.36 -3.45 25.74
C SER A 5 -0.39 -3.58 24.21
N ILE A 6 0.75 -3.30 23.58
CA ILE A 6 0.95 -3.44 22.14
C ILE A 6 0.91 -4.94 21.85
N ASN A 7 -0.19 -5.40 21.25
CA ASN A 7 -0.29 -6.76 20.76
C ASN A 7 0.67 -6.91 19.57
N SER A 8 1.81 -7.57 19.77
CA SER A 8 2.85 -7.80 18.76
C SER A 8 2.43 -8.77 17.64
N ASN A 9 1.13 -8.95 17.41
CA ASN A 9 0.53 -9.96 16.54
C ASN A 9 -0.54 -9.39 15.60
N GLU A 10 -0.80 -8.07 15.62
CA GLU A 10 -1.71 -7.43 14.67
C GLU A 10 -1.12 -7.44 13.26
N LYS A 11 -1.90 -7.90 12.29
CA LYS A 11 -1.53 -7.94 10.88
C LYS A 11 -1.83 -6.58 10.26
N LYS A 12 -0.78 -5.80 10.00
CA LYS A 12 -0.88 -4.49 9.34
C LYS A 12 -0.31 -4.51 7.94
N LEU A 13 -0.93 -3.74 7.04
CA LEU A 13 -0.47 -3.55 5.66
C LEU A 13 -0.36 -2.07 5.35
N GLY A 14 0.78 -1.67 4.78
CA GLY A 14 0.98 -0.35 4.22
C GLY A 14 0.56 -0.30 2.77
N ILE A 15 -0.10 0.77 2.35
CA ILE A 15 -0.36 1.07 0.94
C ILE A 15 0.21 2.45 0.66
N ASN A 16 1.24 2.54 -0.19
CA ASN A 16 1.80 3.82 -0.61
C ASN A 16 1.17 4.27 -1.92
N GLY A 17 0.64 5.50 -1.95
CA GLY A 17 -0.11 6.05 -3.07
C GLY A 17 -1.59 5.71 -2.99
N PHE A 18 -2.44 6.73 -2.93
CA PHE A 18 -3.90 6.56 -2.92
C PHE A 18 -4.55 7.03 -4.23
N GLY A 19 -3.99 6.55 -5.34
CA GLY A 19 -4.58 6.68 -6.66
C GLY A 19 -5.57 5.56 -6.98
N ARG A 20 -5.78 5.27 -8.27
CA ARG A 20 -6.69 4.21 -8.71
C ARG A 20 -6.32 2.82 -8.16
N ILE A 21 -5.06 2.41 -8.30
CA ILE A 21 -4.59 1.09 -7.86
C ILE A 21 -4.58 1.00 -6.33
N GLY A 22 -4.11 2.04 -5.63
CA GLY A 22 -4.17 2.09 -4.17
C GLY A 22 -5.59 1.99 -3.61
N LYS A 23 -6.56 2.68 -4.22
CA LYS A 23 -7.97 2.59 -3.84
C LYS A 23 -8.56 1.20 -4.08
N LEU A 24 -8.30 0.57 -5.23
CA LEU A 24 -8.78 -0.79 -5.50
C LEU A 24 -8.08 -1.84 -4.63
N SER A 25 -6.82 -1.63 -4.29
CA SER A 25 -6.09 -2.45 -3.31
C SER A 25 -6.74 -2.35 -1.93
N LEU A 26 -7.05 -1.12 -1.48
CA LEU A 26 -7.83 -0.89 -0.26
C LEU A 26 -9.16 -1.65 -0.30
N TRP A 27 -9.94 -1.51 -1.37
CA TRP A 27 -11.23 -2.19 -1.55
C TRP A 27 -11.10 -3.72 -1.43
N GLN A 28 -10.10 -4.29 -2.09
CA GLN A 28 -9.84 -5.72 -2.04
C GLN A 28 -9.48 -6.19 -0.64
N HIS A 29 -8.64 -5.44 0.08
CA HIS A 29 -8.20 -5.83 1.42
C HIS A 29 -9.30 -5.68 2.47
N VAL A 30 -10.11 -4.63 2.41
CA VAL A 30 -11.27 -4.49 3.31
C VAL A 30 -12.38 -5.49 2.98
N GLY A 31 -12.48 -5.95 1.73
CA GLY A 31 -13.38 -7.04 1.34
C GLY A 31 -12.94 -8.40 1.92
N ARG A 32 -11.63 -8.68 1.91
CA ARG A 32 -11.06 -9.93 2.45
C ARG A 32 -10.96 -9.97 3.97
N ARG A 33 -10.87 -8.82 4.64
CA ARG A 33 -10.75 -8.68 6.10
C ARG A 33 -9.62 -9.54 6.71
N TYR A 34 -8.48 -9.62 6.02
CA TYR A 34 -7.33 -10.40 6.47
C TYR A 34 -6.38 -9.61 7.41
N PHE A 35 -6.35 -8.29 7.26
CA PHE A 35 -5.51 -7.38 8.04
C PHE A 35 -6.37 -6.66 9.08
N ASP A 36 -5.81 -6.42 10.26
CA ASP A 36 -6.47 -5.72 11.36
C ASP A 36 -6.50 -4.20 11.11
N GLU A 37 -5.43 -3.66 10.53
CA GLU A 37 -5.32 -2.24 10.16
C GLU A 37 -4.62 -2.07 8.80
N LEU A 38 -5.14 -1.16 7.99
CA LEU A 38 -4.53 -0.71 6.74
C LEU A 38 -4.01 0.71 6.93
N VAL A 39 -2.72 0.94 6.62
CA VAL A 39 -2.09 2.26 6.72
C VAL A 39 -1.81 2.76 5.31
N VAL A 40 -2.60 3.73 4.85
CA VAL A 40 -2.58 4.25 3.50
C VAL A 40 -1.87 5.60 3.47
N ASN A 41 -0.74 5.70 2.77
CA ASN A 41 -0.07 6.97 2.54
C ASN A 41 -0.58 7.64 1.26
N VAL A 42 -1.15 8.83 1.41
CA VAL A 42 -1.53 9.72 0.30
C VAL A 42 -0.34 10.62 -0.09
N GLY A 43 0.55 10.88 0.87
CA GLY A 43 1.80 11.61 0.68
C GLY A 43 1.69 13.12 0.52
N ARG A 44 0.50 13.70 0.57
CA ARG A 44 0.30 15.16 0.61
C ARG A 44 -1.04 15.49 1.26
N GLY A 45 -1.21 16.74 1.70
CA GLY A 45 -2.52 17.28 2.03
C GLY A 45 -3.42 17.18 0.80
N VAL A 46 -4.38 16.26 0.83
CA VAL A 46 -5.40 16.08 -0.21
C VAL A 46 -6.75 16.30 0.44
N GLY A 47 -7.57 17.12 -0.21
CA GLY A 47 -8.83 17.57 0.36
C GLY A 47 -8.62 18.58 1.50
N THR A 48 -9.74 18.94 2.12
CA THR A 48 -9.83 19.77 3.32
C THR A 48 -9.96 18.94 4.60
N SER A 49 -10.44 17.70 4.49
CA SER A 49 -10.69 16.81 5.61
C SER A 49 -10.58 15.32 5.22
N LEU A 50 -10.58 14.45 6.22
CA LEU A 50 -10.71 13.01 6.10
C LEU A 50 -12.05 12.61 5.46
N ALA A 51 -13.09 13.43 5.55
CA ALA A 51 -14.35 13.21 4.85
C ALA A 51 -14.18 13.25 3.32
N ASP A 52 -13.30 14.10 2.79
CA ASP A 52 -12.98 14.13 1.36
C ASP A 52 -12.30 12.84 0.90
N ILE A 53 -11.42 12.30 1.76
CA ILE A 53 -10.76 11.01 1.52
C ILE A 53 -11.77 9.87 1.59
N ALA A 54 -12.69 9.89 2.56
CA ALA A 54 -13.77 8.92 2.66
C ALA A 54 -14.65 8.95 1.40
N HIS A 55 -15.02 10.13 0.91
CA HIS A 55 -15.80 10.28 -0.31
C HIS A 55 -15.07 9.72 -1.55
N TYR A 56 -13.78 10.01 -1.67
CA TYR A 56 -12.95 9.44 -2.75
C TYR A 56 -12.80 7.92 -2.62
N ALA A 57 -12.62 7.42 -1.40
CA ALA A 57 -12.51 5.99 -1.11
C ALA A 57 -13.82 5.25 -1.39
N GLU A 58 -14.97 5.88 -1.18
CA GLU A 58 -16.28 5.25 -1.35
C GLU A 58 -16.64 5.06 -2.82
N ARG A 59 -16.19 5.95 -3.71
CA ARG A 59 -16.66 5.97 -5.10
C ARG A 59 -15.56 5.72 -6.11
N ASP A 60 -15.86 4.88 -7.07
CA ASP A 60 -15.07 4.64 -8.26
C ASP A 60 -15.92 4.78 -9.53
N SER A 61 -15.39 5.43 -10.56
CA SER A 61 -16.14 5.68 -11.79
C SER A 61 -16.45 4.43 -12.60
N SER A 62 -15.65 3.37 -12.49
CA SER A 62 -15.87 2.14 -13.25
C SER A 62 -16.57 1.07 -12.43
N TYR A 63 -16.26 1.00 -11.12
CA TYR A 63 -16.80 -0.04 -10.23
C TYR A 63 -17.98 0.45 -9.37
N GLY A 64 -18.38 1.71 -9.48
CA GLY A 64 -19.49 2.28 -8.73
C GLY A 64 -19.10 2.60 -7.29
N PHE A 65 -19.97 2.29 -6.33
CA PHE A 65 -19.70 2.51 -4.91
C PHE A 65 -19.09 1.27 -4.25
N LEU A 66 -18.22 1.49 -3.26
CA LEU A 66 -17.55 0.43 -2.49
C LEU A 66 -18.54 -0.57 -1.90
N HIS A 67 -19.60 -0.08 -1.26
CA HIS A 67 -20.62 -0.95 -0.69
C HIS A 67 -21.30 -1.83 -1.75
N GLY A 68 -21.57 -1.26 -2.93
CA GLY A 68 -22.14 -1.98 -4.07
C GLY A 68 -21.17 -3.01 -4.64
N PHE A 69 -19.88 -2.68 -4.69
CA PHE A 69 -18.83 -3.59 -5.10
C PHE A 69 -18.67 -4.78 -4.14
N LEU A 70 -18.80 -4.56 -2.83
CA LEU A 70 -18.63 -5.61 -1.82
C LEU A 70 -19.87 -6.48 -1.63
N HIS A 71 -21.06 -5.86 -1.54
CA HIS A 71 -22.28 -6.51 -1.07
C HIS A 71 -23.42 -6.49 -2.09
N GLY A 72 -23.20 -5.90 -3.27
CA GLY A 72 -24.16 -5.86 -4.37
C GLY A 72 -25.14 -4.69 -4.33
N TYR A 73 -26.18 -4.79 -5.16
CA TYR A 73 -27.13 -3.70 -5.39
C TYR A 73 -27.89 -3.30 -4.11
N LYS A 74 -28.03 -1.99 -3.86
CA LYS A 74 -28.69 -1.39 -2.68
C LYS A 74 -28.02 -1.65 -1.32
N ALA A 75 -26.75 -2.05 -1.29
CA ALA A 75 -25.99 -2.09 -0.05
C ALA A 75 -25.81 -0.69 0.57
N ASP A 76 -25.76 -0.61 1.90
CA ASP A 76 -25.50 0.62 2.63
C ASP A 76 -24.01 0.95 2.70
N SER A 77 -23.68 2.22 2.93
CA SER A 77 -22.27 2.64 3.08
C SER A 77 -21.58 1.85 4.19
N VAL A 78 -20.35 1.41 3.89
CA VAL A 78 -19.51 0.64 4.83
C VAL A 78 -18.45 1.50 5.51
N ILE A 79 -18.47 2.82 5.29
CA ILE A 79 -17.53 3.78 5.86
C ILE A 79 -18.19 4.52 7.02
N HIS A 80 -17.55 4.52 8.19
CA HIS A 80 -18.05 5.19 9.40
C HIS A 80 -16.87 5.49 10.36
N ASP A 81 -17.17 6.09 11.51
CA ASP A 81 -16.22 6.39 12.58
C ASP A 81 -14.99 7.19 12.12
N LEU A 82 -15.23 8.27 11.38
CA LEU A 82 -14.17 9.19 10.96
C LEU A 82 -13.58 9.92 12.17
N ASP A 83 -12.28 9.78 12.36
CA ASP A 83 -11.48 10.47 13.36
C ASP A 83 -10.41 11.29 12.63
N GLU A 84 -10.74 12.57 12.39
CA GLU A 84 -9.85 13.51 11.70
C GLU A 84 -8.51 13.69 12.43
N LYS A 85 -8.53 13.69 13.77
CA LYS A 85 -7.36 13.96 14.59
C LYS A 85 -6.32 12.87 14.43
N ASN A 86 -6.75 11.61 14.42
CA ASN A 86 -5.87 10.46 14.24
C ASN A 86 -5.72 10.03 12.77
N GLY A 87 -6.47 10.65 11.86
CA GLY A 87 -6.51 10.30 10.44
C GLY A 87 -7.07 8.90 10.19
N THR A 88 -8.00 8.42 11.01
CA THR A 88 -8.52 7.04 10.91
C THR A 88 -10.01 6.99 10.60
N MET A 89 -10.45 5.95 9.92
CA MET A 89 -11.87 5.62 9.73
C MET A 89 -12.06 4.10 9.72
N MET A 90 -13.31 3.66 9.89
CA MET A 90 -13.68 2.26 9.69
C MET A 90 -14.22 2.05 8.28
N ILE A 91 -13.71 1.03 7.58
CA ILE A 91 -14.18 0.65 6.25
C ILE A 91 -14.44 -0.86 6.24
N ASN A 92 -15.71 -1.25 6.11
CA ASN A 92 -16.14 -2.66 6.09
C ASN A 92 -15.51 -3.49 7.24
N HIS A 93 -15.59 -2.97 8.47
CA HIS A 93 -15.03 -3.55 9.70
C HIS A 93 -13.49 -3.62 9.76
N THR A 94 -12.77 -3.01 8.82
CA THR A 94 -11.30 -2.90 8.85
C THR A 94 -10.89 -1.48 9.22
N ARG A 95 -9.97 -1.30 10.18
CA ARG A 95 -9.47 0.02 10.56
C ARG A 95 -8.55 0.53 9.46
N VAL A 96 -8.76 1.77 9.01
CA VAL A 96 -7.94 2.36 7.95
C VAL A 96 -7.40 3.70 8.43
N ARG A 97 -6.08 3.86 8.38
CA ARG A 97 -5.36 5.08 8.72
C ARG A 97 -4.82 5.74 7.46
N PHE A 98 -5.00 7.04 7.33
CA PHE A 98 -4.50 7.83 6.22
C PHE A 98 -3.38 8.76 6.67
N LEU A 99 -2.20 8.58 6.05
CA LEU A 99 -1.04 9.45 6.20
C LEU A 99 -1.03 10.47 5.06
N ARG A 100 -0.79 11.74 5.39
CA ARG A 100 -0.99 12.87 4.45
C ARG A 100 0.20 13.82 4.33
N GLU A 101 1.35 13.46 4.89
CA GLU A 101 2.47 14.40 5.03
C GLU A 101 3.63 14.07 4.09
N ASN A 102 4.10 12.81 4.09
CA ASN A 102 5.38 12.46 3.50
C ASN A 102 5.24 11.81 2.11
N ARG A 103 5.85 12.45 1.10
CA ARG A 103 5.95 11.91 -0.27
C ARG A 103 7.08 10.91 -0.45
N ASN A 104 8.18 11.12 0.27
CA ASN A 104 9.37 10.31 0.13
C ASN A 104 9.21 9.02 0.94
N PRO A 105 9.36 7.84 0.32
CA PRO A 105 9.26 6.53 0.98
C PRO A 105 10.03 6.39 2.29
N ALA A 106 11.22 7.02 2.39
CA ALA A 106 12.08 6.97 3.58
C ALA A 106 11.53 7.72 4.78
N ASP A 107 10.67 8.72 4.55
CA ASP A 107 10.19 9.64 5.59
C ASP A 107 8.79 9.25 6.11
N ILE A 108 8.17 8.18 5.57
CA ILE A 108 6.81 7.78 5.96
C ILE A 108 6.75 7.21 7.39
N GLY A 109 7.84 6.62 7.87
CA GLY A 109 7.93 6.06 9.23
C GLY A 109 7.07 4.80 9.44
N TRP A 110 7.11 3.83 8.52
CA TRP A 110 6.34 2.57 8.62
C TRP A 110 6.53 1.82 9.94
N LYS A 111 7.72 1.93 10.53
CA LYS A 111 8.04 1.37 11.85
C LYS A 111 7.11 1.89 12.94
N ASP A 112 6.79 3.18 12.92
CA ASP A 112 5.97 3.83 13.95
C ASP A 112 4.50 3.38 13.90
N TYR A 113 4.10 2.76 12.79
CA TYR A 113 2.79 2.19 12.58
C TYR A 113 2.78 0.65 12.62
N ASP A 114 3.91 0.02 12.96
CA ASP A 114 4.11 -1.44 12.96
C ASP A 114 3.74 -2.10 11.62
N VAL A 115 4.11 -1.48 10.50
CA VAL A 115 3.80 -1.97 9.15
C VAL A 115 4.99 -2.78 8.58
N PRO A 116 4.91 -4.12 8.54
CA PRO A 116 6.00 -4.96 8.03
C PRO A 116 6.01 -5.11 6.51
N ILE A 117 4.86 -4.94 5.85
CA ILE A 117 4.70 -5.14 4.41
C ILE A 117 4.04 -3.90 3.83
N VAL A 118 4.58 -3.40 2.71
CA VAL A 118 4.05 -2.23 2.00
C VAL A 118 3.77 -2.59 0.55
N VAL A 119 2.63 -2.15 0.03
CA VAL A 119 2.32 -2.16 -1.39
C VAL A 119 2.49 -0.75 -1.95
N ASP A 120 3.51 -0.54 -2.78
CA ASP A 120 3.69 0.72 -3.51
C ASP A 120 2.87 0.71 -4.80
N THR A 121 1.92 1.64 -4.86
CA THR A 121 1.02 1.85 -5.98
C THR A 121 1.18 3.23 -6.62
N THR A 122 2.27 3.94 -6.28
CA THR A 122 2.55 5.29 -6.79
C THR A 122 2.95 5.26 -8.26
N GLY A 123 3.57 4.17 -8.71
CA GLY A 123 4.18 4.06 -10.04
C GLY A 123 5.43 4.94 -10.23
N GLN A 124 5.89 5.63 -9.18
CA GLN A 124 7.03 6.54 -9.25
C GLN A 124 8.34 5.84 -8.87
N PHE A 125 8.30 4.95 -7.88
CA PHE A 125 9.47 4.29 -7.31
C PHE A 125 9.65 2.88 -7.89
N LEU A 126 10.15 2.81 -9.12
CA LEU A 126 10.22 1.55 -9.88
C LEU A 126 11.64 1.01 -10.07
N ASP A 127 12.67 1.77 -9.69
CA ASP A 127 14.06 1.33 -9.84
C ASP A 127 14.56 0.71 -8.53
N PRO A 128 14.73 -0.63 -8.46
CA PRO A 128 15.20 -1.30 -7.25
C PRO A 128 16.70 -1.11 -6.99
N THR A 129 17.45 -0.52 -7.93
CA THR A 129 18.90 -0.28 -7.80
C THR A 129 19.22 1.02 -7.07
N LEU A 130 18.26 1.95 -6.99
CA LEU A 130 18.46 3.24 -6.33
C LEU A 130 18.60 3.08 -4.81
N PRO A 131 19.52 3.83 -4.17
CA PRO A 131 19.68 3.79 -2.72
C PRO A 131 18.44 4.35 -2.01
N ALA A 132 18.20 3.94 -0.77
CA ALA A 132 17.03 4.34 0.02
C ALA A 132 16.87 5.86 0.15
N LYS A 133 17.98 6.59 0.27
CA LYS A 133 18.02 8.06 0.42
C LYS A 133 18.21 8.81 -0.90
N ALA A 134 17.77 8.25 -2.03
CA ALA A 134 17.84 8.94 -3.31
C ALA A 134 17.09 10.29 -3.25
N PRO A 135 17.62 11.39 -3.84
CA PRO A 135 17.01 12.73 -3.71
C PRO A 135 15.56 12.85 -4.18
N LYS A 136 15.13 11.98 -5.10
CA LYS A 136 13.76 11.95 -5.64
C LYS A 136 12.89 10.85 -5.00
N GLY A 137 13.37 10.23 -3.92
CA GLY A 137 12.81 9.02 -3.32
C GLY A 137 13.15 7.75 -4.10
N SER A 138 13.11 6.61 -3.42
CA SER A 138 13.31 5.29 -4.03
C SER A 138 12.47 4.23 -3.33
N ILE A 139 12.29 3.08 -3.98
CA ILE A 139 11.51 1.99 -3.40
C ILE A 139 12.15 1.43 -2.13
N ARG A 140 13.49 1.48 -2.06
CA ARG A 140 14.27 1.09 -0.89
C ARG A 140 14.03 2.00 0.31
N GLY A 141 13.56 3.23 0.11
CA GLY A 141 13.19 4.12 1.20
C GLY A 141 12.14 3.52 2.13
N HIS A 142 11.21 2.70 1.62
CA HIS A 142 10.25 2.00 2.49
C HIS A 142 10.92 1.02 3.45
N LEU A 143 12.01 0.36 3.03
CA LEU A 143 12.77 -0.54 3.89
C LEU A 143 13.47 0.25 5.01
N ASP A 144 14.11 1.37 4.67
CA ASP A 144 14.71 2.29 5.65
C ASP A 144 13.68 2.87 6.62
N ALA A 145 12.45 3.12 6.15
CA ALA A 145 11.33 3.59 6.97
C ALA A 145 10.75 2.48 7.89
N GLY A 146 11.25 1.25 7.81
CA GLY A 146 10.93 0.15 8.72
C GLY A 146 10.10 -0.99 8.15
N ALA A 147 9.70 -0.92 6.87
CA ALA A 147 9.07 -2.06 6.22
C ALA A 147 10.07 -3.20 6.03
N LYS A 148 9.63 -4.45 6.17
CA LYS A 148 10.48 -5.63 5.93
C LYS A 148 10.42 -6.06 4.47
N LYS A 149 9.26 -5.88 3.83
CA LYS A 149 9.00 -6.26 2.44
C LYS A 149 8.22 -5.16 1.73
N VAL A 150 8.51 -4.97 0.45
CA VAL A 150 7.82 -4.00 -0.40
C VAL A 150 7.39 -4.67 -1.70
N ILE A 151 6.12 -4.52 -2.06
CA ILE A 151 5.54 -5.02 -3.29
C ILE A 151 5.18 -3.83 -4.16
N VAL A 152 5.66 -3.79 -5.39
CA VAL A 152 5.40 -2.73 -6.36
C VAL A 152 4.33 -3.20 -7.34
N SER A 153 3.32 -2.36 -7.56
CA SER A 153 2.20 -2.68 -8.46
C SER A 153 2.52 -2.47 -9.96
N ALA A 154 3.80 -2.46 -10.33
CA ALA A 154 4.27 -2.19 -11.68
C ALA A 154 5.63 -2.86 -11.93
N PRO A 155 6.02 -3.07 -13.20
CA PRO A 155 7.34 -3.62 -13.55
C PRO A 155 8.47 -2.72 -13.06
N PHE A 156 9.58 -3.33 -12.65
CA PHE A 156 10.80 -2.59 -12.36
C PHE A 156 11.32 -1.85 -13.59
N LYS A 157 11.92 -0.69 -13.36
CA LYS A 157 12.58 0.15 -14.38
C LYS A 157 13.99 0.49 -13.93
N ILE A 158 14.95 -0.35 -14.30
CA ILE A 158 16.37 -0.12 -14.00
C ILE A 158 16.94 0.88 -15.00
N LYS A 159 17.47 2.00 -14.50
CA LYS A 159 18.10 3.02 -15.35
C LYS A 159 19.58 2.72 -15.54
N GLY A 160 19.92 2.12 -16.68
CA GLY A 160 21.29 1.85 -17.09
C GLY A 160 21.38 0.53 -17.82
N GLN A 161 22.17 0.49 -18.89
CA GLN A 161 22.40 -0.76 -19.62
C GLN A 161 23.37 -1.65 -18.83
N GLY A 162 23.10 -2.95 -18.81
CA GLY A 162 23.98 -3.94 -18.19
C GLY A 162 23.95 -4.00 -16.65
N ILE A 163 23.08 -3.21 -15.98
CA ILE A 163 22.91 -3.31 -14.53
C ILE A 163 22.01 -4.53 -14.24
N PRO A 164 22.51 -5.54 -13.51
CA PRO A 164 21.69 -6.70 -13.16
C PRO A 164 20.61 -6.33 -12.14
N MET A 165 19.59 -7.17 -12.05
CA MET A 165 18.60 -7.07 -10.98
C MET A 165 19.31 -7.31 -9.63
N PRO A 166 19.07 -6.48 -8.60
CA PRO A 166 19.58 -6.73 -7.26
C PRO A 166 19.12 -8.10 -6.73
N GLU A 167 19.98 -8.80 -5.99
CA GLU A 167 19.68 -10.15 -5.49
C GLU A 167 18.46 -10.23 -4.56
N ASP A 168 18.13 -9.12 -3.91
CA ASP A 168 16.98 -8.97 -3.01
C ASP A 168 15.71 -8.48 -3.74
N ALA A 169 15.77 -8.31 -5.06
CA ALA A 169 14.65 -7.91 -5.89
C ALA A 169 14.19 -9.05 -6.81
N VAL A 170 12.88 -9.23 -6.96
CA VAL A 170 12.30 -10.25 -7.84
C VAL A 170 11.03 -9.75 -8.51
N THR A 171 10.79 -10.17 -9.75
CA THR A 171 9.50 -9.97 -10.43
C THR A 171 8.74 -11.29 -10.42
N THR A 172 7.50 -11.26 -9.94
CA THR A 172 6.65 -12.45 -9.84
C THR A 172 5.33 -12.22 -10.56
N VAL A 173 4.86 -13.24 -11.27
CA VAL A 173 3.52 -13.38 -11.81
C VAL A 173 2.86 -14.56 -11.12
N MET A 174 1.78 -14.28 -10.40
CA MET A 174 1.06 -15.28 -9.62
C MET A 174 0.56 -16.41 -10.53
N GLY A 175 0.88 -17.66 -10.18
CA GLY A 175 0.52 -18.84 -10.98
C GLY A 175 1.51 -19.21 -12.09
N ILE A 176 2.51 -18.37 -12.40
CA ILE A 176 3.54 -18.68 -13.39
C ILE A 176 4.87 -18.95 -12.69
N ASN A 177 5.43 -17.94 -12.03
CA ASN A 177 6.75 -18.01 -11.40
C ASN A 177 6.71 -17.57 -9.93
N GLY A 178 5.56 -17.70 -9.26
CA GLY A 178 5.42 -17.36 -7.84
C GLY A 178 6.38 -18.13 -6.92
N ASN A 179 6.86 -19.30 -7.35
CA ASN A 179 7.84 -20.10 -6.62
C ASN A 179 9.27 -19.52 -6.66
N ASP A 180 9.55 -18.56 -7.54
CA ASP A 180 10.85 -17.87 -7.57
C ASP A 180 11.02 -16.96 -6.35
N PHE A 181 9.91 -16.60 -5.66
CA PHE A 181 9.97 -15.78 -4.47
C PHE A 181 10.56 -16.55 -3.28
N ASP A 182 11.76 -16.15 -2.85
CA ASP A 182 12.33 -16.57 -1.57
C ASP A 182 12.11 -15.49 -0.49
N PRO A 183 11.29 -15.75 0.55
CA PRO A 183 11.03 -14.79 1.62
C PRO A 183 12.26 -14.48 2.49
N ARG A 184 13.31 -15.31 2.47
CA ARG A 184 14.56 -15.05 3.19
C ARG A 184 15.48 -14.10 2.43
N ARG A 185 15.39 -14.07 1.10
CA ARG A 185 16.24 -13.25 0.22
C ARG A 185 15.53 -11.99 -0.28
N HIS A 186 14.34 -12.13 -0.84
CA HIS A 186 13.70 -11.07 -1.60
C HIS A 186 12.95 -10.09 -0.71
N SER A 187 13.39 -8.84 -0.66
CA SER A 187 12.80 -7.74 0.09
C SER A 187 11.93 -6.83 -0.78
N ILE A 188 12.20 -6.77 -2.09
CA ILE A 188 11.50 -5.92 -3.06
C ILE A 188 10.90 -6.81 -4.15
N ILE A 189 9.60 -6.74 -4.34
CA ILE A 189 8.86 -7.60 -5.25
C ILE A 189 8.13 -6.74 -6.25
N SER A 190 8.23 -7.04 -7.54
CA SER A 190 7.36 -6.47 -8.57
C SER A 190 6.27 -7.47 -8.90
N ASN A 191 5.00 -7.06 -8.86
CA ASN A 191 3.87 -7.88 -9.33
C ASN A 191 3.63 -7.71 -10.85
N ALA A 192 4.70 -7.42 -11.59
CA ALA A 192 4.70 -7.16 -13.03
C ALA A 192 3.66 -6.09 -13.46
N SER A 193 3.21 -6.14 -14.73
CA SER A 193 2.15 -5.27 -15.25
C SER A 193 0.83 -6.03 -15.38
N CYS A 194 -0.29 -5.32 -15.54
CA CYS A 194 -1.59 -5.95 -15.82
C CYS A 194 -1.55 -6.80 -17.11
N THR A 195 -0.89 -6.32 -18.17
CA THR A 195 -0.73 -7.09 -19.42
C THR A 195 0.11 -8.36 -19.19
N THR A 196 1.19 -8.26 -18.43
CA THR A 196 2.05 -9.43 -18.10
C THR A 196 1.33 -10.47 -17.25
N ASN A 197 0.36 -10.07 -16.43
CA ASN A 197 -0.46 -11.01 -15.65
C ASN A 197 -1.60 -11.63 -16.48
N CYS A 198 -1.94 -11.06 -17.65
CA CYS A 198 -3.05 -11.51 -18.49
C CYS A 198 -2.60 -12.46 -19.61
N LEU A 199 -1.38 -12.27 -20.12
CA LEU A 199 -0.78 -13.08 -21.18
C LEU A 199 -0.06 -14.30 -20.59
#